data_AF-A0A3N5YLF3-F1
#
_entry.id   AF-A0A3N5YLF3-F1
#
_cell.length_a   1.000
_cell.length_b   1.000
_cell.length_c   1.000
_cell.angle_alpha   90.00
_cell.angle_beta   90.00
_cell.angle_gamma   90.00
#
_symmetry.space_group_name_H-M   'P 1'
#
loop_
_entity.id
_entity.type
_entity.pdbx_description
1 polymer ?
#
loop_
_entity_poly.entity_id
_entity_poly.type
_entity_poly.pdbx_seq_one_letter_code
_entity_poly.pdbx_strand_id
1 'polypeptide(L)'
;MIIDFHTHLFPDSVCEGRDGCCDSDPAFDLLYRSPASRLVSTDELLRAMDADGVDRSVVFGFPWQNPALYRMHNDCILEAVRQHPGRLIGFGCFDPFSRDAAREAERCLDAGLSGIGELAFYRSGIDAAALDRLEPVMAVCRERGRPVLIHTNEPIGHPYPGKTPVTLAQIYGLVQRFPATTIVLAHWGGGLFFFGLLKKEVKA
;
A
#
# COMPACT_ATOMS: atom_id res chain seq x y z
N MET A 1 16.70 8.47 14.95
CA MET A 1 16.25 8.20 13.58
C MET A 1 14.78 7.83 13.63
N ILE A 2 13.92 8.64 13.04
CA ILE A 2 12.48 8.49 12.90
C ILE A 2 12.18 8.10 11.45
N ILE A 3 11.44 7.01 11.26
CA ILE A 3 10.98 6.56 9.94
C ILE A 3 9.46 6.57 9.93
N ASP A 4 8.88 7.36 9.03
CA ASP A 4 7.45 7.24 8.70
C ASP A 4 7.28 6.12 7.67
N PHE A 5 6.52 5.09 8.01
CA PHE A 5 6.40 3.89 7.17
C PHE A 5 5.21 3.93 6.21
N HIS A 6 4.31 4.92 6.31
CA HIS A 6 3.08 4.93 5.52
C HIS A 6 2.82 6.31 4.95
N THR A 7 3.42 6.58 3.79
CA THR A 7 3.17 7.84 3.06
C THR A 7 2.82 7.56 1.61
N HIS A 8 1.72 8.19 1.15
CA HIS A 8 1.39 8.21 -0.27
C HIS A 8 2.03 9.42 -0.92
N LEU A 9 2.72 9.19 -2.02
CA LEU A 9 3.36 10.20 -2.83
C LEU A 9 2.68 10.20 -4.20
N PHE A 10 2.36 11.37 -4.76
CA PHE A 10 1.69 11.48 -6.05
C PHE A 10 2.51 12.32 -7.05
N PRO A 11 2.57 11.91 -8.34
CA PRO A 11 3.16 12.73 -9.39
C PRO A 11 2.43 14.07 -9.53
N ASP A 12 3.14 15.13 -9.89
CA ASP A 12 2.54 16.46 -10.09
C ASP A 12 1.38 16.43 -11.09
N SER A 13 1.50 15.62 -12.15
CA SER A 13 0.42 15.44 -13.14
C SER A 13 -0.87 14.87 -12.54
N VAL A 14 -0.79 14.05 -11.48
CA VAL A 14 -1.96 13.52 -10.76
C VAL A 14 -2.48 14.56 -9.76
N CYS A 15 -1.58 15.30 -9.10
CA CYS A 15 -1.94 16.40 -8.22
C CYS A 15 -2.72 17.50 -8.96
N GLU A 16 -2.26 17.90 -10.14
CA GLU A 16 -2.88 18.90 -11.01
C GLU A 16 -4.09 18.35 -11.79
N GLY A 17 -4.02 17.08 -12.21
CA GLY A 17 -5.02 16.41 -13.06
C GLY A 17 -6.03 15.54 -12.31
N ARG A 18 -6.27 15.80 -11.02
CA ARG A 18 -7.08 14.96 -10.12
C ARG A 18 -8.41 14.51 -10.73
N ASP A 19 -9.18 15.44 -11.29
CA ASP A 19 -10.54 15.14 -11.78
C ASP A 19 -10.54 14.07 -12.88
N GLY A 20 -9.58 14.15 -13.80
CA GLY A 20 -9.42 13.14 -14.86
C GLY A 20 -9.05 11.76 -14.30
N CYS A 21 -8.23 11.72 -13.24
CA CYS A 21 -7.91 10.47 -12.55
C CYS A 21 -9.15 9.89 -11.84
N CYS A 22 -9.93 10.72 -11.13
CA CYS A 22 -11.16 10.32 -10.46
C CYS A 22 -12.19 9.76 -11.45
N ASP A 23 -12.35 10.37 -12.62
CA ASP A 23 -13.29 9.88 -13.63
C ASP A 23 -12.85 8.55 -14.26
N SER A 24 -11.55 8.22 -14.19
CA SER A 24 -10.97 7.03 -14.81
C SER A 24 -10.80 5.82 -13.87
N ASP A 25 -10.74 6.02 -12.55
CA ASP A 25 -10.51 4.94 -11.57
C ASP A 25 -11.48 5.07 -10.38
N PRO A 26 -12.45 4.15 -10.21
CA PRO A 26 -13.46 4.24 -9.15
C PRO A 26 -12.90 4.19 -7.72
N ALA A 27 -11.74 3.57 -7.50
CA ALA A 27 -11.15 3.53 -6.16
C ALA A 27 -10.47 4.87 -5.84
N PHE A 28 -9.81 5.46 -6.83
CA PHE A 28 -9.25 6.80 -6.69
C PHE A 28 -10.36 7.85 -6.52
N ASP A 29 -11.45 7.71 -7.27
CA ASP A 29 -12.66 8.52 -7.14
C ASP A 29 -13.18 8.57 -5.71
N LEU A 30 -13.43 7.38 -5.15
CA LEU A 30 -13.94 7.19 -3.80
C LEU A 30 -13.09 7.92 -2.75
N LEU A 31 -11.77 7.90 -2.92
CA LEU A 31 -10.81 8.40 -1.92
C LEU A 31 -10.46 9.87 -2.11
N TYR A 32 -10.36 10.33 -3.35
CA TYR A 32 -9.73 11.61 -3.69
C TYR A 32 -10.63 12.62 -4.40
N ARG A 33 -11.89 12.28 -4.76
CA ARG A 33 -12.83 13.27 -5.34
C ARG A 33 -13.09 14.44 -4.41
N SER A 34 -13.10 14.20 -3.10
CA SER A 34 -13.22 15.30 -2.13
C SER A 34 -11.97 16.20 -2.19
N PRO A 35 -12.12 17.53 -2.33
CA PRO A 35 -10.97 18.44 -2.29
C PRO A 35 -10.28 18.45 -0.92
N ALA A 36 -10.95 17.97 0.14
CA ALA A 36 -10.35 17.81 1.46
C ALA A 36 -9.32 16.66 1.49
N SER A 37 -9.40 15.68 0.58
CA SER A 37 -8.40 14.63 0.43
C SER A 37 -7.16 15.22 -0.24
N ARG A 38 -6.05 15.27 0.48
CA ARG A 38 -4.79 15.85 -0.05
C ARG A 38 -4.05 14.83 -0.91
N LEU A 39 -3.59 15.29 -2.06
CA LEU A 39 -2.55 14.64 -2.86
C LEU A 39 -1.26 15.40 -2.54
N VAL A 40 -0.15 14.69 -2.34
CA VAL A 40 1.10 15.26 -1.84
C VAL A 40 2.20 14.96 -2.84
N SER A 41 2.90 15.99 -3.30
CA SER A 41 4.08 15.83 -4.16
C SER A 41 5.35 15.56 -3.36
N THR A 42 6.45 15.25 -4.05
CA THR A 42 7.74 14.94 -3.41
C THR A 42 8.25 16.12 -2.58
N ASP A 43 8.18 17.33 -3.14
CA ASP A 43 8.63 18.55 -2.49
C ASP A 43 7.76 18.92 -1.28
N GLU A 44 6.46 18.63 -1.33
CA GLU A 44 5.57 18.82 -0.19
C GLU A 44 5.87 17.81 0.94
N LEU A 45 6.10 16.54 0.60
CA LEU A 45 6.46 15.51 1.57
C LEU A 45 7.79 15.83 2.26
N LEU A 46 8.83 16.18 1.50
CA LEU A 46 10.14 16.52 2.07
C LEU A 46 10.07 17.73 3.01
N ARG A 47 9.30 18.77 2.64
CA ARG A 47 9.07 19.91 3.52
C ARG A 47 8.35 19.53 4.82
N ALA A 48 7.37 18.64 4.75
CA ALA A 48 6.69 18.13 5.93
C ALA A 48 7.64 17.30 6.81
N MET A 49 8.45 16.43 6.20
CA MET A 49 9.47 15.65 6.92
C MET A 49 10.47 16.54 7.67
N ASP A 50 10.93 17.62 7.05
CA ASP A 50 11.86 18.58 7.69
C ASP A 50 11.20 19.34 8.85
N ALA A 51 9.93 19.75 8.68
CA ALA A 51 9.17 20.45 9.71
C ALA A 51 8.88 19.57 10.94
N ASP A 52 8.60 18.29 10.72
CA ASP A 52 8.18 17.34 11.76
C ASP A 52 9.35 16.49 12.31
N GLY A 53 10.56 16.66 11.79
CA GLY A 53 11.75 15.92 12.22
C GLY A 53 11.78 14.45 11.80
N VAL A 54 11.15 14.11 10.67
CA VAL A 54 11.17 12.76 10.08
C VAL A 54 12.43 12.56 9.24
N ASP A 55 13.27 11.61 9.66
CA ASP A 55 14.54 11.34 8.97
C ASP A 55 14.31 10.64 7.63
N ARG A 56 13.39 9.66 7.59
CA ARG A 56 13.05 8.92 6.36
C ARG A 56 11.56 8.61 6.23
N SER A 57 11.08 8.51 5.00
CA SER A 57 9.71 8.06 4.71
C SER A 57 9.69 6.90 3.73
N VAL A 58 8.84 5.91 4.00
CA VAL A 58 8.48 4.88 3.03
C VAL A 58 7.36 5.43 2.16
N VAL A 59 7.64 5.55 0.87
CA VAL A 59 6.76 6.18 -0.13
C VAL A 59 6.26 5.17 -1.13
N PHE A 60 5.00 5.31 -1.53
CA PHE A 60 4.37 4.51 -2.57
C PHE A 60 3.23 5.28 -3.20
N GLY A 61 2.82 4.81 -4.38
CA GLY A 61 1.74 5.41 -5.11
C GLY A 61 0.36 4.94 -4.67
N PHE A 62 -0.52 4.81 -5.66
CA PHE A 62 -1.88 4.33 -5.51
C PHE A 62 -2.08 3.02 -6.29
N PRO A 63 -2.87 2.05 -5.80
CA PRO A 63 -3.08 0.77 -6.47
C PRO A 63 -4.05 0.91 -7.64
N TRP A 64 -3.64 1.63 -8.69
CA TRP A 64 -4.44 1.84 -9.90
C TRP A 64 -4.80 0.52 -10.56
N GLN A 65 -6.02 0.45 -11.12
CA GLN A 65 -6.42 -0.70 -11.95
C GLN A 65 -5.79 -0.65 -13.34
N ASN A 66 -5.50 0.57 -13.85
CA ASN A 66 -4.89 0.76 -15.16
C ASN A 66 -3.37 0.52 -15.12
N PRO A 67 -2.84 -0.45 -15.91
CA PRO A 67 -1.41 -0.73 -15.96
C PRO A 67 -0.51 0.43 -16.38
N ALA A 68 -0.99 1.31 -17.25
CA ALA A 68 -0.21 2.47 -17.64
C ALA A 68 -0.05 3.46 -16.47
N LEU A 69 -1.11 3.62 -15.66
CA LEU A 69 -1.09 4.54 -14.52
C LEU A 69 -0.20 4.04 -13.39
N TYR A 70 -0.33 2.78 -12.96
CA TYR A 70 0.55 2.29 -11.89
C TYR A 70 2.01 2.23 -12.32
N ARG A 71 2.32 1.94 -13.60
CA ARG A 71 3.71 1.94 -14.09
C ARG A 71 4.31 3.33 -14.05
N MET A 72 3.61 4.31 -14.62
CA MET A 72 4.01 5.72 -14.57
C MET A 72 4.23 6.18 -13.12
N HIS A 73 3.31 5.82 -12.24
CA HIS A 73 3.40 6.20 -10.84
C HIS A 73 4.61 5.54 -10.16
N ASN A 74 4.83 4.24 -10.35
CA ASN A 74 6.00 3.53 -9.82
C ASN A 74 7.32 4.10 -10.38
N ASP A 75 7.34 4.57 -11.63
CA ASP A 75 8.50 5.24 -12.21
C ASP A 75 8.78 6.59 -11.52
N CYS A 76 7.73 7.35 -11.16
CA CYS A 76 7.88 8.55 -10.33
C CYS A 76 8.40 8.23 -8.92
N ILE A 77 7.94 7.14 -8.29
CA ILE A 77 8.48 6.69 -7.00
C ILE A 77 9.96 6.34 -7.11
N LEU A 78 10.34 5.57 -8.14
CA LEU A 78 11.75 5.23 -8.41
C LEU A 78 12.61 6.47 -8.57
N GLU A 79 12.14 7.46 -9.34
CA GLU A 79 12.86 8.71 -9.55
C GLU A 79 13.00 9.52 -8.26
N ALA A 80 11.94 9.64 -7.46
CA ALA A 80 11.98 10.33 -6.17
C ALA A 80 13.00 9.67 -5.21
N VAL A 81 13.02 8.34 -5.14
CA VAL A 81 14.00 7.58 -4.34
C VAL A 81 15.42 7.82 -4.86
N ARG A 82 15.63 7.85 -6.17
CA ARG A 82 16.94 8.09 -6.78
C ARG A 82 17.45 9.51 -6.50
N GLN A 83 16.57 10.50 -6.47
CA GLN A 83 16.92 11.88 -6.14
C GLN A 83 17.17 12.07 -4.64
N HIS A 84 16.49 11.30 -3.78
CA HIS A 84 16.55 11.44 -2.33
C HIS A 84 16.83 10.12 -1.57
N PRO A 85 17.89 9.36 -1.89
CA PRO A 85 18.10 8.00 -1.38
C PRO A 85 18.40 7.93 0.12
N GLY A 86 18.81 9.06 0.73
CA GLY A 86 19.00 9.18 2.17
C GLY A 86 17.72 9.48 2.96
N ARG A 87 16.64 9.87 2.27
CA ARG A 87 15.37 10.33 2.86
C ARG A 87 14.17 9.46 2.47
N LEU A 88 14.14 8.94 1.25
CA LEU A 88 12.98 8.20 0.72
C LEU A 88 13.32 6.72 0.48
N ILE A 89 12.37 5.85 0.84
CA ILE A 89 12.42 4.40 0.63
C ILE A 89 11.16 4.04 -0.18
N GLY A 90 11.31 3.64 -1.44
CA GLY A 90 10.15 3.42 -2.30
C GLY A 90 9.62 2.00 -2.27
N PHE A 91 8.30 1.86 -2.33
CA PHE A 91 7.58 0.61 -2.54
C PHE A 91 6.80 0.67 -3.87
N GLY A 92 6.77 -0.45 -4.60
CA GLY A 92 5.99 -0.56 -5.83
C GLY A 92 4.52 -0.79 -5.52
N CYS A 93 3.61 -0.09 -6.19
CA CYS A 93 2.18 -0.15 -5.91
C CYS A 93 1.38 -0.38 -7.21
N PHE A 94 0.36 -1.23 -7.16
CA PHE A 94 -0.48 -1.62 -8.30
C PHE A 94 -1.72 -2.37 -7.81
N ASP A 95 -2.71 -2.57 -8.68
CA ASP A 95 -3.84 -3.47 -8.41
C ASP A 95 -3.38 -4.95 -8.37
N PRO A 96 -3.58 -5.68 -7.26
CA PRO A 96 -3.26 -7.11 -7.16
C PRO A 96 -4.02 -8.00 -8.16
N PHE A 97 -5.17 -7.55 -8.67
CA PHE A 97 -5.94 -8.28 -9.69
C PHE A 97 -5.37 -8.12 -11.10
N SER A 98 -4.40 -7.22 -11.30
CA SER A 98 -3.73 -7.06 -12.58
C SER A 98 -3.01 -8.35 -12.99
N ARG A 99 -3.15 -8.73 -14.27
CA ARG A 99 -2.41 -9.87 -14.84
C ARG A 99 -0.89 -9.65 -14.83
N ASP A 100 -0.48 -8.39 -14.78
CA ASP A 100 0.92 -7.97 -14.78
C ASP A 100 1.47 -7.75 -13.36
N ALA A 101 0.68 -7.94 -12.30
CA ALA A 101 1.05 -7.60 -10.92
C ALA A 101 2.40 -8.21 -10.47
N ALA A 102 2.61 -9.51 -10.71
CA ALA A 102 3.87 -10.17 -10.36
C ALA A 102 5.07 -9.62 -11.16
N ARG A 103 4.87 -9.35 -12.45
CA ARG A 103 5.91 -8.78 -13.32
C ARG A 103 6.25 -7.36 -12.91
N GLU A 104 5.26 -6.57 -12.51
CA GLU A 104 5.48 -5.23 -11.99
C GLU A 104 6.19 -5.26 -10.64
N ALA A 105 5.87 -6.24 -9.78
CA ALA A 105 6.62 -6.47 -8.54
C ALA A 105 8.10 -6.76 -8.82
N GLU A 106 8.40 -7.67 -9.74
CA GLU A 106 9.78 -7.96 -10.17
C GLU A 106 10.47 -6.70 -10.67
N ARG A 107 9.84 -5.98 -11.61
CA ARG A 107 10.38 -4.74 -12.18
C ARG A 107 10.72 -3.70 -11.11
N CYS A 108 9.80 -3.46 -10.19
CA CYS A 108 9.97 -2.50 -9.10
C CYS A 108 11.15 -2.88 -8.20
N LEU A 109 11.22 -4.15 -7.78
CA LEU A 109 12.28 -4.62 -6.90
C LEU A 109 13.64 -4.68 -7.58
N ASP A 110 13.69 -5.10 -8.85
CA ASP A 110 14.91 -5.16 -9.65
C ASP A 110 15.44 -3.75 -9.98
N ALA A 111 14.56 -2.75 -10.06
CA ALA A 111 14.91 -1.34 -10.20
C ALA A 111 15.32 -0.66 -8.88
N GLY A 112 15.27 -1.36 -7.75
CA GLY A 112 15.79 -0.89 -6.46
C GLY A 112 14.74 -0.46 -5.43
N LEU A 113 13.44 -0.66 -5.69
CA LEU A 113 12.43 -0.46 -4.66
C LEU A 113 12.58 -1.51 -3.54
N SER A 114 12.28 -1.09 -2.32
CA SER A 114 12.57 -1.86 -1.11
C SER A 114 11.44 -2.76 -0.64
N GLY A 115 10.30 -2.74 -1.33
CA GLY A 115 9.11 -3.52 -1.00
C GLY A 115 7.98 -3.29 -2.00
N ILE A 116 6.84 -3.94 -1.76
CA ILE A 116 5.63 -3.80 -2.56
C ILE A 116 4.48 -3.37 -1.66
N GLY A 117 3.69 -2.42 -2.11
CA GLY A 117 2.51 -1.89 -1.44
C GLY A 117 2.51 -0.35 -1.44
N GLU A 118 1.51 0.28 -0.85
CA GLU A 118 0.34 -0.35 -0.22
C GLU A 118 -0.57 -1.03 -1.26
N LEU A 119 -0.79 -2.34 -1.12
CA LEU A 119 -1.75 -3.07 -1.93
C LEU A 119 -3.11 -3.06 -1.24
N ALA A 120 -4.18 -2.74 -1.96
CA ALA A 120 -5.51 -2.59 -1.40
C ALA A 120 -6.57 -3.41 -2.14
N PHE A 121 -7.58 -3.84 -1.39
CA PHE A 121 -8.70 -4.65 -1.88
C PHE A 121 -10.04 -3.93 -1.66
N TYR A 122 -10.14 -2.67 -2.10
CA TYR A 122 -11.26 -1.77 -1.78
C TYR A 122 -12.66 -2.32 -2.08
N ARG A 123 -12.79 -3.22 -3.06
CA ARG A 123 -14.08 -3.74 -3.52
C ARG A 123 -14.44 -5.12 -2.96
N SER A 124 -13.46 -5.98 -2.71
CA SER A 124 -13.67 -7.38 -2.32
C SER A 124 -13.33 -7.67 -0.85
N GLY A 125 -12.53 -6.81 -0.22
CA GLY A 125 -11.78 -7.23 0.96
C GLY A 125 -10.79 -8.34 0.61
N ILE A 126 -10.30 -9.05 1.64
CA ILE A 126 -9.24 -10.05 1.50
C ILE A 126 -9.87 -11.46 1.53
N ASP A 127 -10.70 -11.76 0.54
CA ASP A 127 -11.31 -13.09 0.38
C ASP A 127 -10.33 -14.11 -0.24
N ALA A 128 -10.78 -15.36 -0.45
CA ALA A 128 -9.95 -16.41 -1.04
C ALA A 128 -9.45 -16.04 -2.45
N ALA A 129 -10.28 -15.38 -3.26
CA ALA A 129 -9.89 -14.97 -4.61
C ALA A 129 -8.82 -13.87 -4.55
N ALA A 130 -8.91 -12.94 -3.61
CA ALA A 130 -7.87 -11.94 -3.36
C ALA A 130 -6.55 -12.59 -2.96
N LEU A 131 -6.57 -13.61 -2.08
CA LEU A 131 -5.37 -14.36 -1.71
C LEU A 131 -4.75 -15.10 -2.91
N ASP A 132 -5.56 -15.75 -3.74
CA ASP A 132 -5.08 -16.44 -4.94
C ASP A 132 -4.41 -15.47 -5.92
N ARG A 133 -4.95 -14.25 -6.06
CA ARG A 133 -4.37 -13.20 -6.90
C ARG A 133 -3.08 -12.61 -6.33
N LEU A 134 -2.95 -12.60 -5.01
CA LEU A 134 -1.80 -12.06 -4.30
C LEU A 134 -0.60 -13.04 -4.26
N GLU A 135 -0.85 -14.35 -4.36
CA GLU A 135 0.17 -15.40 -4.28
C GLU A 135 1.39 -15.17 -5.19
N PRO A 136 1.26 -14.83 -6.49
CA PRO A 136 2.42 -14.58 -7.34
C PRO A 136 3.29 -13.41 -6.86
N VAL A 137 2.67 -12.33 -6.35
CA VAL A 137 3.38 -11.16 -5.81
C VAL A 137 4.09 -11.54 -4.51
N MET A 138 3.43 -12.31 -3.64
CA MET A 138 4.00 -12.82 -2.39
C MET A 138 5.21 -13.73 -2.65
N ALA A 139 5.15 -14.56 -3.69
CA ALA A 139 6.27 -15.41 -4.09
C ALA A 139 7.49 -14.59 -4.52
N VAL A 140 7.31 -13.60 -5.39
CA VAL A 140 8.37 -12.66 -5.83
C VAL A 140 9.02 -11.96 -4.64
N CYS A 141 8.21 -11.44 -3.72
CA CYS A 141 8.71 -10.72 -2.54
C CYS A 141 9.42 -11.65 -1.56
N ARG A 142 8.91 -12.88 -1.35
CA ARG A 142 9.56 -13.91 -0.54
C ARG A 142 10.94 -14.28 -1.08
N GLU A 143 11.05 -14.54 -2.38
CA GLU A 143 12.31 -14.90 -3.04
C GLU A 143 13.37 -13.80 -2.91
N ARG A 144 12.94 -12.54 -2.94
CA ARG A 144 13.83 -11.36 -2.81
C ARG A 144 14.02 -10.90 -1.37
N GLY A 145 13.37 -11.54 -0.39
CA GLY A 145 13.41 -11.12 1.02
C GLY A 145 12.86 -9.71 1.26
N ARG A 146 11.83 -9.30 0.49
CA ARG A 146 11.23 -7.96 0.54
C ARG A 146 9.85 -7.97 1.19
N PRO A 147 9.50 -6.94 1.96
CA PRO A 147 8.21 -6.83 2.62
C PRO A 147 7.08 -6.50 1.63
N VAL A 148 5.87 -6.92 2.00
CA VAL A 148 4.61 -6.53 1.35
C VAL A 148 3.74 -5.74 2.34
N LEU A 149 3.40 -4.51 1.99
CA LEU A 149 2.47 -3.66 2.74
C LEU A 149 1.03 -3.85 2.20
N ILE A 150 0.12 -4.26 3.08
CA ILE A 150 -1.28 -4.51 2.76
C ILE A 150 -2.17 -3.50 3.48
N HIS A 151 -3.05 -2.86 2.72
CA HIS A 151 -4.13 -2.04 3.27
C HIS A 151 -5.06 -2.90 4.10
N THR A 152 -5.25 -2.52 5.35
CA THR A 152 -6.30 -3.08 6.20
C THR A 152 -7.06 -1.95 6.87
N ASN A 153 -8.22 -2.23 7.44
CA ASN A 153 -8.94 -1.26 8.25
C ASN A 153 -9.63 -1.99 9.40
N GLU A 154 -10.04 -1.24 10.40
CA GLU A 154 -10.84 -1.78 11.48
C GLU A 154 -12.22 -2.23 10.95
N PRO A 155 -12.71 -3.43 11.34
CA PRO A 155 -14.02 -3.91 10.90
C PRO A 155 -15.18 -3.22 11.61
N ILE A 156 -14.94 -2.63 12.79
CA ILE A 156 -15.95 -2.01 13.66
C ILE A 156 -15.59 -0.54 13.84
N GLY A 157 -16.54 0.34 13.52
CA GLY A 157 -16.36 1.80 13.66
C GLY A 157 -17.18 2.56 12.63
N HIS A 158 -16.94 3.87 12.51
CA HIS A 158 -17.65 4.71 11.56
C HIS A 158 -17.39 4.31 10.10
N PRO A 159 -18.37 4.51 9.19
CA PRO A 159 -18.14 4.41 7.76
C PRO A 159 -17.34 5.62 7.26
N TYR A 160 -16.36 5.39 6.39
CA TYR A 160 -15.61 6.43 5.69
C TYR A 160 -15.21 5.95 4.29
N PRO A 161 -14.94 6.86 3.34
CA PRO A 161 -14.48 6.47 2.01
C PRO A 161 -13.16 5.70 2.10
N GLY A 162 -13.09 4.54 1.43
CA GLY A 162 -11.93 3.65 1.51
C GLY A 162 -12.03 2.53 2.54
N LYS A 163 -12.99 2.56 3.47
CA LYS A 163 -13.20 1.46 4.41
C LYS A 163 -13.62 0.20 3.65
N THR A 164 -12.75 -0.80 3.63
CA THR A 164 -12.98 -2.05 2.92
C THR A 164 -13.86 -2.99 3.76
N PRO A 165 -14.57 -3.96 3.14
CA PRO A 165 -15.35 -4.96 3.87
C PRO A 165 -14.49 -6.04 4.54
N VAL A 166 -13.20 -5.76 4.78
CA VAL A 166 -12.26 -6.72 5.38
C VAL A 166 -12.64 -7.07 6.82
N THR A 167 -12.52 -8.34 7.16
CA THR A 167 -12.72 -8.88 8.50
C THR A 167 -11.40 -9.30 9.14
N LEU A 168 -11.35 -9.38 10.47
CA LEU A 168 -10.18 -9.89 11.20
C LEU A 168 -9.80 -11.32 10.80
N ALA A 169 -10.81 -12.17 10.52
CA ALA A 169 -10.58 -13.53 10.05
C ALA A 169 -9.88 -13.55 8.69
N GLN A 170 -10.24 -12.63 7.79
CA GLN A 170 -9.58 -12.49 6.49
C GLN A 170 -8.13 -11.97 6.63
N ILE A 171 -7.89 -10.96 7.48
CA ILE A 171 -6.52 -10.46 7.75
C ILE A 171 -5.67 -11.59 8.34
N TYR A 172 -6.20 -12.33 9.32
CA TYR A 172 -5.50 -13.46 9.92
C TYR A 172 -5.24 -14.57 8.90
N GLY A 173 -6.22 -14.89 8.05
CA GLY A 173 -6.08 -15.85 6.95
C GLY A 173 -4.97 -15.47 5.97
N LEU A 174 -4.82 -14.17 5.64
CA LEU A 174 -3.71 -13.67 4.82
C LEU A 174 -2.35 -13.95 5.47
N VAL A 175 -2.19 -13.65 6.76
CA VAL A 175 -0.93 -13.90 7.49
C VAL A 175 -0.64 -15.39 7.56
N GLN A 176 -1.65 -16.23 7.81
CA GLN A 176 -1.51 -17.69 7.82
C GLN A 176 -1.18 -18.27 6.44
N ARG A 177 -1.69 -17.67 5.36
CA ARG A 177 -1.47 -18.12 3.99
C ARG A 177 -0.03 -17.87 3.52
N PHE A 178 0.58 -16.77 3.96
CA PHE A 178 1.91 -16.34 3.52
C PHE A 178 2.92 -16.21 4.68
N PRO A 179 3.14 -17.25 5.49
CA PRO A 179 3.93 -17.14 6.72
C PRO A 179 5.43 -16.90 6.47
N ALA A 180 5.90 -17.16 5.25
CA ALA A 180 7.30 -16.96 4.84
C ALA A 180 7.57 -15.58 4.24
N THR A 181 6.55 -14.74 4.03
CA THR A 181 6.69 -13.38 3.50
C THR A 181 6.59 -12.39 4.65
N THR A 182 7.49 -11.41 4.72
CA THR A 182 7.35 -10.31 5.68
C THR A 182 6.16 -9.43 5.27
N ILE A 183 5.12 -9.41 6.09
CA ILE A 183 3.91 -8.64 5.82
C ILE A 183 3.84 -7.47 6.79
N VAL A 184 3.59 -6.28 6.26
CA VAL A 184 3.21 -5.09 7.02
C VAL A 184 1.73 -4.86 6.81
N LEU A 185 0.96 -4.77 7.90
CA LEU A 185 -0.47 -4.47 7.84
C LEU A 185 -0.66 -3.00 8.20
N ALA A 186 -1.14 -2.21 7.25
CA ALA A 186 -1.47 -0.80 7.47
C ALA A 186 -2.57 -0.65 8.53
N HIS A 187 -2.76 0.57 9.07
CA HIS A 187 -3.88 0.90 9.96
C HIS A 187 -3.98 -0.04 11.17
N TRP A 188 -2.83 -0.32 11.79
CA TRP A 188 -2.70 -1.18 12.97
C TRP A 188 -3.22 -2.62 12.75
N GLY A 189 -3.22 -3.08 11.51
CA GLY A 189 -3.71 -4.42 11.14
C GLY A 189 -5.18 -4.63 11.45
N GLY A 190 -6.00 -3.57 11.42
CA GLY A 190 -7.41 -3.62 11.79
C GLY A 190 -7.64 -4.00 13.25
N GLY A 191 -6.62 -3.88 14.11
CA GLY A 191 -6.66 -4.28 15.52
C GLY A 191 -6.36 -5.75 15.78
N LEU A 192 -5.90 -6.51 14.77
CA LEU A 192 -5.63 -7.96 14.91
C LEU A 192 -4.68 -8.28 16.08
N PHE A 193 -3.71 -7.42 16.36
CA PHE A 193 -2.76 -7.63 17.44
C PHE A 193 -3.41 -7.70 18.83
N PHE A 194 -4.58 -7.06 19.05
CA PHE A 194 -5.30 -7.17 20.32
C PHE A 194 -5.75 -8.61 20.60
N PHE A 195 -6.07 -9.38 19.55
CA PHE A 195 -6.46 -10.79 19.69
C PHE A 195 -5.27 -11.69 20.03
N GLY A 196 -4.06 -11.29 19.66
CA GLY A 196 -2.83 -11.96 20.09
C GLY A 196 -2.54 -11.78 21.59
N LEU A 197 -3.12 -10.77 22.24
CA LEU A 197 -3.00 -10.52 23.68
C LEU A 197 -4.04 -11.30 24.50
N LEU A 198 -5.07 -11.85 23.86
CA LEU A 198 -6.06 -12.71 24.53
C LEU A 198 -5.39 -14.04 24.88
N LYS A 199 -5.04 -14.22 26.17
CA LYS A 199 -4.61 -15.52 26.69
C LYS A 199 -5.72 -16.53 26.41
N LYS A 200 -5.39 -17.65 25.73
CA LYS A 200 -6.24 -18.83 25.44
C LYS A 200 -7.61 -18.75 26.14
N GLU A 201 -8.64 -18.29 25.42
CA GLU A 201 -9.98 -18.08 25.99
C GLU A 201 -10.71 -19.37 26.38
N VAL A 202 -10.14 -20.55 26.10
CA VAL A 202 -10.71 -21.84 26.53
C VAL A 202 -9.59 -22.74 27.06
N LYS A 203 -9.71 -23.14 28.34
CA LYS A 203 -8.95 -24.27 28.88
C LYS A 203 -9.37 -25.52 28.11
N ALA A 204 -8.38 -26.31 27.67
CA ALA A 204 -8.59 -27.61 27.04
C ALA A 204 -9.50 -28.53 27.86
#